data_AF-A0A2D6C1Y0-F1
#
_entry.id   AF-A0A2D6C1Y0-F1
#
_cell.length_a   1.000
_cell.length_b   1.000
_cell.length_c   1.000
_cell.angle_alpha   90.00
_cell.angle_beta   90.00
_cell.angle_gamma   90.00
#
_symmetry.space_group_name_H-M   'P 1'
#
loop_
_entity.id
_entity.type
_entity.pdbx_description
1 polymer ?
#
loop_
_entity_poly.entity_id
_entity_poly.type
_entity_poly.pdbx_seq_one_letter_code
_entity_poly.pdbx_strand_id
1 'polypeptide(L)'
;MLNFSTRFEAEAFLAREIERSQSTGTRLLMGFDFPFGYPQGFAARLAAKAPSNGVAEVGTSTAQRGETALWRVIWRVFSALIEDDERNANNRFAVGAELNRWLGFDEGPFWGCPRQHAGPNLSPFRPAKHILAERRLCEVPVPKSQPGWKLAYVGSVGSQGLMGIPVLERLRQRFGVTVWPFEPVPATGPAQVFTELYLSLWPVPAMGGPCKDADQVSAMTAGWRRRPDALARWMTEAYPQVVFDEEGWVLGVPSPSRA
;
A
#
# COMPACT_ATOMS: atom_id res chain seq x y z
N MET A 1 -13.57 17.54 8.59
CA MET A 1 -12.35 16.76 8.32
C MET A 1 -11.79 16.32 9.66
N LEU A 2 -11.32 15.08 9.77
CA LEU A 2 -10.64 14.59 10.97
C LEU A 2 -9.14 14.52 10.67
N ASN A 3 -8.31 15.01 11.59
CA ASN A 3 -6.86 14.84 11.54
C ASN A 3 -6.45 14.15 12.84
N PHE A 4 -6.01 12.90 12.72
CA PHE A 4 -5.59 12.08 13.85
C PHE A 4 -4.12 12.33 14.15
N SER A 5 -3.77 12.46 15.43
CA SER A 5 -2.41 12.80 15.83
C SER A 5 -1.47 11.60 15.75
N THR A 6 -2.02 10.38 15.74
CA THR A 6 -1.25 9.13 15.73
C THR A 6 -1.85 8.10 14.77
N ARG A 7 -1.01 7.17 14.33
CA ARG A 7 -1.47 6.00 13.54
C ARG A 7 -2.43 5.12 14.34
N PHE A 8 -2.24 5.01 15.66
CA PHE A 8 -3.14 4.27 16.55
C PHE A 8 -4.53 4.91 16.64
N GLU A 9 -4.63 6.25 16.72
CA GLU A 9 -5.92 6.96 16.69
C GLU A 9 -6.64 6.76 15.35
N ALA A 10 -5.91 6.81 14.24
CA ALA A 10 -6.45 6.55 12.91
C ALA A 10 -6.93 5.08 12.77
N GLU A 11 -6.15 4.11 13.25
CA GLU A 11 -6.54 2.69 13.28
C GLU A 11 -7.81 2.47 14.10
N ALA A 12 -7.89 3.07 15.30
CA ALA A 12 -9.08 2.97 16.14
C ALA A 12 -10.32 3.59 15.48
N PHE A 13 -10.16 4.69 14.74
CA PHE A 13 -11.23 5.27 13.94
C PHE A 13 -11.68 4.33 12.82
N LEU A 14 -10.73 3.80 12.03
CA LEU A 14 -11.04 2.87 10.95
C LEU A 14 -11.75 1.62 11.47
N ALA A 15 -11.30 1.06 12.59
CA ALA A 15 -11.95 -0.07 13.26
C ALA A 15 -13.42 0.21 13.58
N ARG A 16 -13.73 1.37 14.16
CA ARG A 16 -15.13 1.77 14.45
C ARG A 16 -15.97 1.92 13.19
N GLU A 17 -15.42 2.50 12.13
CA GLU A 17 -16.14 2.66 10.86
C GLU A 17 -16.39 1.32 10.16
N ILE A 18 -15.44 0.39 10.25
CA ILE A 18 -15.60 -0.98 9.76
C ILE A 18 -16.70 -1.71 10.54
N GLU A 19 -16.64 -1.71 11.88
CA GLU A 19 -17.66 -2.32 12.75
C GLU A 19 -19.06 -1.73 12.51
N ARG A 20 -19.16 -0.41 12.35
CA ARG A 20 -20.40 0.28 11.99
C ARG A 20 -20.91 -0.18 10.62
N SER A 21 -20.04 -0.29 9.63
CA SER A 21 -20.44 -0.74 8.30
C SER A 21 -20.95 -2.19 8.31
N GLN A 22 -20.27 -3.07 9.04
CA GLN A 22 -20.64 -4.48 9.18
C GLN A 22 -21.97 -4.65 9.89
N SER A 23 -22.17 -3.99 11.04
CA SER A 23 -23.42 -4.06 11.81
C SER A 23 -24.62 -3.49 11.07
N THR A 24 -24.42 -2.51 10.20
CA THR A 24 -25.49 -1.91 9.38
C THR A 24 -25.69 -2.59 8.03
N GLY A 25 -24.88 -3.59 7.68
CA GLY A 25 -24.94 -4.27 6.38
C GLY A 25 -24.63 -3.37 5.19
N THR A 26 -23.81 -2.33 5.38
CA THR A 26 -23.48 -1.36 4.33
C THR A 26 -22.21 -1.74 3.56
N ARG A 27 -21.96 -1.05 2.45
CA ARG A 27 -20.70 -1.11 1.71
C ARG A 27 -19.83 0.09 2.06
N LEU A 28 -18.55 -0.16 2.37
CA LEU A 28 -17.57 0.83 2.76
C LEU A 28 -16.31 0.67 1.91
N LEU A 29 -16.00 1.68 1.10
CA LEU A 29 -14.74 1.79 0.37
C LEU A 29 -13.82 2.76 1.11
N MET A 30 -12.62 2.31 1.46
CA MET A 30 -11.61 3.08 2.19
C MET A 30 -10.36 3.17 1.34
N GLY A 31 -10.00 4.40 0.96
CA GLY A 31 -8.84 4.66 0.11
C GLY A 31 -7.65 5.20 0.88
N PHE A 32 -6.44 4.73 0.54
CA PHE A 32 -5.19 5.07 1.23
C PHE A 32 -4.12 5.52 0.24
N ASP A 33 -3.49 6.67 0.50
CA ASP A 33 -2.48 7.29 -0.36
C ASP A 33 -1.07 6.69 -0.11
N PHE A 34 -0.94 5.37 -0.29
CA PHE A 34 0.33 4.64 -0.22
C PHE A 34 0.24 3.30 -0.96
N PRO A 35 1.38 2.76 -1.44
CA PRO A 35 1.40 1.51 -2.20
C PRO A 35 0.90 0.33 -1.37
N PHE A 36 0.02 -0.48 -1.97
CA PHE A 36 -0.40 -1.77 -1.40
C PHE A 36 0.49 -2.92 -1.87
N GLY A 37 1.12 -2.78 -3.03
CA GLY A 37 1.99 -3.78 -3.61
C GLY A 37 3.29 -3.19 -4.13
N TYR A 38 4.15 -4.05 -4.66
CA TYR A 38 5.50 -3.68 -5.08
C TYR A 38 5.84 -4.35 -6.41
N PRO A 39 6.76 -3.76 -7.19
CA PRO A 39 7.17 -4.27 -8.50
C PRO A 39 7.49 -5.76 -8.54
N GLN A 40 7.18 -6.36 -9.68
CA GLN A 40 7.26 -7.81 -9.89
C GLN A 40 8.57 -8.44 -9.38
N GLY A 41 8.46 -9.55 -8.66
CA GLY A 41 9.58 -10.33 -8.15
C GLY A 41 10.14 -9.86 -6.81
N PHE A 42 9.58 -8.81 -6.21
CA PHE A 42 9.90 -8.43 -4.83
C PHE A 42 9.40 -9.47 -3.84
N ALA A 43 8.13 -9.89 -3.95
CA ALA A 43 7.53 -10.85 -3.03
C ALA A 43 8.28 -12.19 -3.03
N ALA A 44 8.63 -12.70 -4.21
CA ALA A 44 9.37 -13.96 -4.34
C ALA A 44 10.74 -13.91 -3.62
N ARG A 45 11.45 -12.77 -3.69
CA ARG A 45 12.72 -12.59 -2.99
C ARG A 45 12.55 -12.50 -1.48
N LEU A 46 11.50 -11.85 -1.00
CA LEU A 46 11.16 -11.83 0.41
C LEU A 46 10.82 -13.22 0.93
N ALA A 47 9.97 -13.97 0.22
CA ALA A 47 9.59 -15.34 0.59
C ALA A 47 10.80 -16.26 0.73
N ALA A 48 11.80 -16.13 -0.16
CA ALA A 48 13.02 -16.92 -0.12
C ALA A 48 13.92 -16.61 1.09
N LYS A 49 13.80 -15.42 1.69
CA LYS A 49 14.67 -14.94 2.78
C LYS A 49 13.98 -14.95 4.14
N ALA A 50 12.66 -14.79 4.18
CA ALA A 50 11.88 -14.67 5.41
C ALA A 50 12.14 -15.81 6.43
N PRO A 51 12.15 -17.11 6.04
CA PRO A 51 12.38 -18.19 6.99
C PRO A 51 13.76 -18.11 7.67
N SER A 52 14.81 -17.84 6.89
CA SER A 52 16.18 -17.70 7.43
C SER A 52 16.39 -16.46 8.29
N ASN A 53 15.47 -15.49 8.24
CA ASN A 53 15.51 -14.27 9.05
C ASN A 53 14.43 -14.26 10.14
N GLY A 54 13.89 -15.43 10.52
CA GLY A 54 13.01 -15.57 11.69
C GLY A 54 11.57 -15.12 11.48
N VAL A 55 11.16 -14.80 10.25
CA VAL A 55 9.75 -14.52 9.94
C VAL A 55 9.05 -15.84 9.57
N ALA A 56 8.37 -16.43 10.56
CA ALA A 56 7.65 -17.70 10.42
C ALA A 56 6.43 -17.58 9.49
N GLU A 57 6.11 -18.67 8.77
CA GLU A 57 4.93 -18.84 7.89
C GLU A 57 4.63 -17.67 6.94
N VAL A 58 5.65 -17.21 6.23
CA VAL A 58 5.47 -16.51 4.96
C VAL A 58 5.16 -17.56 3.89
N GLY A 59 3.98 -18.17 4.02
CA GLY A 59 3.58 -19.38 3.31
C GLY A 59 3.85 -19.32 1.81
N THR A 60 4.75 -20.18 1.34
CA THR A 60 4.72 -20.73 -0.02
C THR A 60 4.13 -22.15 -0.04
N SER A 61 3.83 -22.73 1.14
CA SER A 61 3.24 -24.06 1.27
C SER A 61 2.02 -24.09 2.18
N THR A 62 0.84 -23.88 1.60
CA THR A 62 -0.28 -24.77 1.89
C THR A 62 -1.09 -24.92 0.61
N ALA A 63 -0.86 -26.05 -0.06
CA ALA A 63 -1.65 -26.58 -1.16
C ALA A 63 -3.05 -27.02 -0.70
N GLN A 64 -3.73 -26.17 0.06
CA GLN A 64 -5.19 -26.14 0.18
C GLN A 64 -5.63 -24.92 -0.62
N ARG A 65 -5.87 -25.15 -1.92
CA ARG A 65 -6.45 -24.23 -2.91
C ARG A 65 -6.82 -22.85 -2.33
N GLY A 66 -5.90 -21.88 -2.41
CA GLY A 66 -6.27 -20.47 -2.24
C GLY A 66 -5.22 -19.49 -1.69
N GLU A 67 -4.12 -19.94 -1.07
CA GLU A 67 -3.24 -19.02 -0.32
C GLU A 67 -1.77 -19.02 -0.78
N THR A 68 -1.53 -18.83 -2.07
CA THR A 68 -0.20 -18.47 -2.62
C THR A 68 -0.21 -17.04 -3.18
N ALA A 69 -0.78 -16.10 -2.44
CA ALA A 69 -0.91 -14.73 -2.93
C ALA A 69 0.34 -13.92 -2.55
N LEU A 70 1.19 -13.63 -3.55
CA LEU A 70 2.51 -12.99 -3.37
C LEU A 70 2.42 -11.64 -2.63
N TRP A 71 1.36 -10.87 -2.79
CA TRP A 71 1.14 -9.63 -2.03
C TRP A 71 1.07 -9.86 -0.51
N ARG A 72 0.52 -11.01 -0.05
CA ARG A 72 0.45 -11.34 1.39
C ARG A 72 1.84 -11.54 1.97
N VAL A 73 2.80 -12.02 1.18
CA VAL A 73 4.21 -12.14 1.60
C VAL A 73 4.75 -10.78 2.03
N ILE A 74 4.53 -9.76 1.19
CA ILE A 74 4.96 -8.39 1.47
C ILE A 74 4.31 -7.88 2.76
N TRP A 75 2.98 -8.03 2.87
CA TRP A 75 2.24 -7.52 4.02
C TRP A 75 2.64 -8.21 5.34
N ARG A 76 2.83 -9.53 5.32
CA ARG A 76 3.29 -10.31 6.47
C ARG A 76 4.71 -9.91 6.89
N VAL A 77 5.63 -9.78 5.94
CA VAL A 77 7.02 -9.38 6.24
C VAL A 77 7.06 -7.97 6.82
N PHE A 78 6.33 -7.01 6.24
CA PHE A 78 6.30 -5.66 6.78
C PHE A 78 5.69 -5.63 8.17
N SER A 79 4.59 -6.36 8.38
CA SER A 79 3.94 -6.45 9.69
C SER A 79 4.81 -7.11 10.76
N ALA A 80 5.69 -8.03 10.36
CA ALA A 80 6.62 -8.69 11.26
C ALA A 80 7.83 -7.83 11.64
N LEU A 81 8.28 -6.94 10.74
CA LEU A 81 9.49 -6.14 10.93
C LEU A 81 9.22 -4.74 11.48
N ILE A 82 8.06 -4.15 11.18
CA ILE A 82 7.76 -2.77 11.54
C ILE A 82 7.33 -2.68 13.00
N GLU A 83 8.06 -1.84 13.72
CA GLU A 83 7.71 -1.40 15.06
C GLU A 83 7.14 0.02 14.98
N ASP A 84 6.04 0.23 15.67
CA ASP A 84 5.31 1.50 15.73
C ASP A 84 4.67 1.66 17.10
N ASP A 85 4.77 2.86 17.69
CA ASP A 85 4.22 3.14 19.02
C ASP A 85 3.18 4.26 19.02
N GLU A 86 2.55 4.45 20.18
CA GLU A 86 1.54 5.48 20.44
C GLU A 86 2.07 6.92 20.26
N ARG A 87 3.39 7.13 20.23
CA ARG A 87 4.06 8.42 20.03
C ARG A 87 4.52 8.63 18.58
N ASN A 88 4.11 7.73 17.68
CA ASN A 88 4.56 7.64 16.30
C ASN A 88 6.06 7.34 16.13
N ALA A 89 6.78 6.91 17.16
CA ALA A 89 8.14 6.41 17.02
C ALA A 89 8.10 5.09 16.25
N ASN A 90 9.05 4.91 15.32
CA ASN A 90 9.06 3.74 14.45
C ASN A 90 10.45 3.44 13.91
N ASN A 91 10.61 2.22 13.40
CA ASN A 91 11.88 1.68 12.90
C ASN A 91 11.97 1.64 11.36
N ARG A 92 11.13 2.38 10.62
CA ARG A 92 10.98 2.24 9.15
C ARG A 92 12.28 2.31 8.34
N PHE A 93 13.25 3.12 8.75
CA PHE A 93 14.56 3.19 8.09
C PHE A 93 15.41 1.95 8.37
N ALA A 94 15.39 1.44 9.60
CA ALA A 94 16.06 0.17 9.93
C ALA A 94 15.43 -0.98 9.14
N VAL A 95 14.10 -1.01 8.99
CA VAL A 95 13.41 -2.00 8.16
C VAL A 95 13.78 -1.85 6.68
N GLY A 96 13.84 -0.63 6.14
CA GLY A 96 14.33 -0.41 4.77
C GLY A 96 15.73 -0.96 4.53
N ALA A 97 16.64 -0.72 5.48
CA ALA A 97 18.01 -1.25 5.43
C ALA A 97 18.04 -2.79 5.51
N GLU A 98 17.23 -3.38 6.39
CA GLU A 98 17.12 -4.82 6.57
C GLU A 98 16.57 -5.51 5.32
N LEU A 99 15.55 -4.93 4.68
CA LEU A 99 15.00 -5.43 3.42
C LEU A 99 16.03 -5.38 2.29
N ASN A 100 16.80 -4.30 2.16
CA ASN A 100 17.89 -4.21 1.18
C ASN A 100 18.97 -5.29 1.44
N ARG A 101 19.32 -5.52 2.71
CA ARG A 101 20.25 -6.59 3.12
C ARG A 101 19.74 -7.98 2.71
N TRP A 102 18.45 -8.26 2.90
CA TRP A 102 17.84 -9.53 2.48
C TRP A 102 17.93 -9.74 0.97
N LEU A 103 17.74 -8.66 0.21
CA LEU A 103 17.82 -8.66 -1.25
C LEU A 103 19.26 -8.77 -1.77
N GLY A 104 20.27 -8.56 -0.91
CA GLY A 104 21.69 -8.62 -1.27
C GLY A 104 22.10 -7.47 -2.19
N PHE A 105 21.45 -6.32 -2.07
CA PHE A 105 21.75 -5.13 -2.87
C PHE A 105 21.86 -3.90 -1.97
N ASP A 106 23.09 -3.50 -1.70
CA ASP A 106 23.41 -2.46 -0.71
C ASP A 106 22.85 -1.07 -1.09
N GLU A 107 22.79 -0.75 -2.38
CA GLU A 107 22.25 0.54 -2.86
C GLU A 107 20.71 0.65 -2.76
N GLY A 108 19.96 -0.45 -2.64
CA GLY A 108 18.51 -0.42 -2.72
C GLY A 108 17.83 -1.80 -2.86
N PRO A 109 16.54 -1.88 -3.20
CA PRO A 109 15.74 -0.87 -3.86
C PRO A 109 15.25 0.23 -2.93
N PHE A 110 15.15 0.03 -1.61
CA PHE A 110 14.71 1.08 -0.69
C PHE A 110 15.78 2.17 -0.52
N TRP A 111 15.37 3.44 -0.51
CA TRP A 111 16.30 4.56 -0.41
C TRP A 111 15.67 5.80 0.21
N GLY A 112 16.50 6.75 0.60
CA GLY A 112 16.08 8.03 1.17
C GLY A 112 15.97 7.94 2.69
N CYS A 113 16.91 8.57 3.39
CA CYS A 113 16.91 8.63 4.85
C CYS A 113 17.71 9.84 5.34
N PRO A 114 17.44 10.36 6.55
CA PRO A 114 18.34 11.31 7.20
C PRO A 114 19.74 10.72 7.39
N ARG A 115 20.76 11.58 7.43
CA ARG A 115 22.18 11.17 7.53
C ARG A 115 22.47 10.17 8.65
N GLN A 116 21.82 10.32 9.80
CA GLN A 116 22.00 9.45 10.96
C GLN A 116 21.49 8.01 10.76
N HIS A 117 20.64 7.78 9.76
CA HIS A 117 20.13 6.45 9.39
C HIS A 117 20.81 5.86 8.15
N ALA A 118 21.70 6.63 7.51
CA ALA A 118 22.43 6.16 6.33
C ALA A 118 23.46 5.09 6.74
N GLY A 119 23.61 4.07 5.91
CA GLY A 119 24.56 2.97 6.15
C GLY A 119 24.74 2.10 4.92
N PRO A 120 25.48 0.98 5.03
CA PRO A 120 25.80 0.12 3.89
C PRO A 120 24.57 -0.35 3.12
N ASN A 121 23.46 -0.64 3.82
CA ASN A 121 22.23 -1.15 3.20
C ASN A 121 21.13 -0.09 3.03
N LEU A 122 21.40 1.20 3.29
CA LEU A 122 20.40 2.25 3.06
C LEU A 122 21.07 3.57 2.68
N SER A 123 20.94 3.89 1.40
CA SER A 123 21.42 5.15 0.85
C SER A 123 20.42 6.29 1.09
N PRO A 124 20.89 7.51 1.40
CA PRO A 124 20.04 8.70 1.39
C PRO A 124 19.62 9.12 -0.03
N PHE A 125 20.25 8.55 -1.07
CA PHE A 125 20.03 8.89 -2.46
C PHE A 125 19.41 7.71 -3.23
N ARG A 126 18.66 8.05 -4.28
CA ARG A 126 18.11 7.08 -5.23
C ARG A 126 19.26 6.24 -5.83
N PRO A 127 19.12 4.90 -5.88
CA PRO A 127 20.15 4.03 -6.44
C PRO A 127 20.35 4.31 -7.93
N ALA A 128 21.58 4.14 -8.41
CA ALA A 128 21.90 4.32 -9.83
C ALA A 128 21.52 3.09 -10.66
N LYS A 129 21.52 1.91 -10.04
CA LYS A 129 21.14 0.63 -10.63
C LYS A 129 19.95 0.04 -9.87
N HIS A 130 19.09 -0.67 -10.57
CA HIS A 130 17.92 -1.30 -9.97
C HIS A 130 17.95 -2.82 -10.23
N ILE A 131 17.79 -3.61 -9.17
CA ILE A 131 17.66 -5.09 -9.25
C ILE A 131 16.21 -5.55 -9.48
N LEU A 132 15.26 -4.63 -9.29
CA LEU A 132 13.82 -4.75 -9.49
C LEU A 132 13.36 -3.52 -10.27
N ALA A 133 12.21 -3.59 -10.94
CA ALA A 133 11.67 -2.38 -11.56
C ALA A 133 11.47 -1.29 -10.50
N GLU A 134 11.79 -0.05 -10.85
CA GLU A 134 11.63 1.06 -9.90
C GLU A 134 10.15 1.38 -9.69
N ARG A 135 9.36 1.33 -10.77
CA ARG A 135 7.94 1.68 -10.77
C ARG A 135 7.08 0.46 -11.05
N ARG A 136 5.90 0.41 -10.44
CA ARG A 136 4.84 -0.53 -10.80
C ARG A 136 4.16 -0.12 -12.09
N LEU A 137 3.43 -1.05 -12.70
CA LEU A 137 2.68 -0.79 -13.93
C LEU A 137 1.70 0.39 -13.79
N CYS A 138 1.05 0.58 -12.63
CA CYS A 138 0.14 1.70 -12.39
C CYS A 138 0.85 3.06 -12.22
N GLU A 139 2.15 3.07 -11.93
CA GLU A 139 2.95 4.28 -11.69
C GLU A 139 3.60 4.81 -12.97
N VAL A 140 3.79 3.96 -13.98
CA VAL A 140 4.35 4.32 -15.29
C VAL A 140 3.52 5.40 -16.00
N PRO A 141 2.18 5.29 -16.15
CA PRO A 141 1.38 6.32 -16.81
C PRO A 141 1.14 7.57 -15.95
N VAL A 142 1.66 7.61 -14.71
CA VAL A 142 1.49 8.72 -13.76
C VAL A 142 2.86 9.32 -13.43
N PRO A 143 3.39 10.26 -14.23
CA PRO A 143 4.78 10.73 -14.10
C PRO A 143 5.15 11.27 -12.71
N LYS A 144 4.20 11.91 -12.04
CA LYS A 144 4.38 12.51 -10.70
C LYS A 144 4.30 11.51 -9.55
N SER A 145 3.81 10.29 -9.79
CA SER A 145 3.83 9.23 -8.77
C SER A 145 5.29 8.93 -8.40
N GLN A 146 5.50 8.65 -7.11
CA GLN A 146 6.81 8.24 -6.59
C GLN A 146 6.79 6.73 -6.37
N PRO A 147 7.93 6.05 -6.54
CA PRO A 147 7.98 4.61 -6.33
C PRO A 147 7.83 4.26 -4.85
N GLY A 148 7.25 3.09 -4.57
CA GLY A 148 7.13 2.52 -3.22
C GLY A 148 8.46 2.27 -2.49
N TRP A 149 9.59 2.50 -3.17
CA TRP A 149 10.94 2.37 -2.65
C TRP A 149 11.43 3.59 -1.85
N LYS A 150 10.82 4.77 -2.02
CA LYS A 150 11.31 6.03 -1.43
C LYS A 150 10.84 6.23 0.01
N LEU A 151 11.78 6.27 0.97
CA LEU A 151 11.50 6.33 2.40
C LEU A 151 11.60 7.72 3.03
N ALA A 152 12.22 8.72 2.39
CA ALA A 152 12.31 10.07 2.96
C ALA A 152 12.07 11.19 1.94
N TYR A 153 11.91 12.40 2.48
CA TYR A 153 11.67 13.64 1.74
C TYR A 153 10.29 13.68 1.06
N VAL A 154 10.10 14.68 0.20
CA VAL A 154 8.83 14.93 -0.50
C VAL A 154 8.42 13.71 -1.32
N GLY A 155 7.21 13.19 -1.09
CA GLY A 155 6.66 12.04 -1.79
C GLY A 155 7.27 10.70 -1.35
N SER A 156 7.58 10.54 -0.06
CA SER A 156 8.10 9.30 0.54
C SER A 156 7.02 8.24 0.76
N VAL A 157 6.35 7.85 -0.32
CA VAL A 157 5.26 6.87 -0.29
C VAL A 157 5.71 5.49 0.21
N GLY A 158 7.00 5.16 0.07
CA GLY A 158 7.55 3.92 0.63
C GLY A 158 7.50 3.88 2.15
N SER A 159 7.78 5.01 2.83
CA SER A 159 7.60 5.09 4.29
C SER A 159 6.13 5.00 4.69
N GLN A 160 5.23 5.57 3.89
CA GLN A 160 3.79 5.47 4.13
C GLN A 160 3.31 4.02 3.95
N GLY A 161 3.83 3.28 2.96
CA GLY A 161 3.57 1.86 2.77
C GLY A 161 4.08 1.01 3.93
N LEU A 162 5.35 1.19 4.32
CA LEU A 162 5.95 0.48 5.46
C LEU A 162 5.18 0.69 6.77
N MET A 163 4.65 1.89 7.01
CA MET A 163 3.90 2.17 8.24
C MET A 163 2.40 1.86 8.14
N GLY A 164 1.82 2.00 6.95
CA GLY A 164 0.38 1.85 6.71
C GLY A 164 -0.04 0.39 6.51
N ILE A 165 0.75 -0.41 5.80
CA ILE A 165 0.44 -1.82 5.55
C ILE A 165 0.26 -2.62 6.85
N PRO A 166 1.13 -2.51 7.88
CA PRO A 166 0.91 -3.21 9.15
C PRO A 166 -0.41 -2.85 9.85
N VAL A 167 -0.83 -1.58 9.77
CA VAL A 167 -2.12 -1.13 10.30
C VAL A 167 -3.27 -1.80 9.52
N LEU A 168 -3.21 -1.77 8.19
CA LEU A 168 -4.23 -2.39 7.35
C LEU A 168 -4.28 -3.90 7.52
N GLU A 169 -3.14 -4.58 7.68
CA GLU A 169 -3.09 -6.02 7.91
C GLU A 169 -3.79 -6.41 9.22
N ARG A 170 -3.57 -5.66 10.32
CA ARG A 170 -4.29 -5.89 11.58
C ARG A 170 -5.80 -5.73 11.41
N LEU A 171 -6.24 -4.67 10.74
CA LEU A 171 -7.67 -4.44 10.47
C LEU A 171 -8.25 -5.51 9.53
N ARG A 172 -7.50 -5.93 8.51
CA ARG A 172 -7.88 -7.00 7.58
C ARG A 172 -8.08 -8.32 8.32
N GLN A 173 -7.12 -8.71 9.16
CA GLN A 173 -7.19 -9.94 9.97
C GLN A 173 -8.35 -9.88 10.97
N ARG A 174 -8.53 -8.73 11.65
CA ARG A 174 -9.57 -8.57 12.69
C ARG A 174 -10.98 -8.57 12.12
N PHE A 175 -11.20 -7.92 10.97
CA PHE A 175 -12.54 -7.65 10.46
C PHE A 175 -12.87 -8.35 9.14
N GLY A 176 -11.91 -9.05 8.51
CA GLY A 176 -12.11 -9.68 7.22
C GLY A 176 -12.31 -8.67 6.07
N VAL A 177 -11.69 -7.49 6.17
CA VAL A 177 -11.75 -6.46 5.12
C VAL A 177 -11.10 -6.98 3.84
N THR A 178 -11.71 -6.74 2.68
CA THR A 178 -11.14 -7.11 1.37
C THR A 178 -10.07 -6.10 0.94
N VAL A 179 -8.94 -6.57 0.41
CA VAL A 179 -7.89 -5.72 -0.17
C VAL A 179 -7.97 -5.76 -1.69
N TRP A 180 -8.50 -4.70 -2.30
CA TRP A 180 -8.53 -4.57 -3.76
C TRP A 180 -7.17 -4.07 -4.30
N PRO A 181 -6.68 -4.55 -5.46
CA PRO A 181 -7.30 -5.51 -6.38
C PRO A 181 -7.01 -6.98 -6.06
N PHE A 182 -6.20 -7.27 -5.04
CA PHE A 182 -5.69 -8.61 -4.75
C PHE A 182 -6.77 -9.64 -4.41
N GLU A 183 -7.83 -9.19 -3.74
CA GLU A 183 -8.94 -10.04 -3.30
C GLU A 183 -10.23 -9.67 -4.05
N PRO A 184 -11.03 -10.68 -4.45
CA PRO A 184 -12.26 -10.42 -5.18
C PRO A 184 -13.27 -9.67 -4.31
N VAL A 185 -13.78 -8.56 -4.81
CA VAL A 185 -14.82 -7.78 -4.14
C VAL A 185 -16.18 -8.41 -4.41
N PRO A 186 -17.01 -8.72 -3.37
CA PRO A 186 -18.34 -9.27 -3.57
C PRO A 186 -19.22 -8.36 -4.44
N ALA A 187 -19.84 -8.95 -5.47
CA ALA A 187 -20.70 -8.22 -6.41
C ALA A 187 -21.98 -7.67 -5.76
N THR A 188 -22.47 -8.33 -4.71
CA THR A 188 -23.68 -7.93 -3.96
C THR A 188 -23.43 -8.03 -2.45
N GLY A 189 -24.35 -7.47 -1.67
CA GLY A 189 -24.30 -7.51 -0.20
C GLY A 189 -23.34 -6.51 0.45
N PRO A 190 -23.19 -6.58 1.79
CA PRO A 190 -22.24 -5.77 2.54
C PRO A 190 -20.80 -6.08 2.12
N ALA A 191 -19.94 -5.07 2.08
CA ALA A 191 -18.53 -5.23 1.75
C ALA A 191 -17.69 -4.07 2.30
N GLN A 192 -16.61 -4.38 3.00
CA GLN A 192 -15.61 -3.40 3.42
C GLN A 192 -14.36 -3.64 2.59
N VAL A 193 -13.87 -2.60 1.90
CA VAL A 193 -12.81 -2.72 0.91
C VAL A 193 -11.74 -1.67 1.15
N PHE A 194 -10.50 -2.10 1.31
CA PHE A 194 -9.31 -1.25 1.21
C PHE A 194 -8.90 -1.11 -0.26
N THR A 195 -8.54 0.11 -0.65
CA THR A 195 -8.02 0.41 -1.99
C THR A 195 -6.88 1.42 -1.91
N GLU A 196 -5.92 1.31 -2.81
CA GLU A 196 -4.84 2.28 -2.94
C GLU A 196 -5.30 3.49 -3.75
N LEU A 197 -4.89 4.68 -3.31
CA LEU A 197 -5.12 5.97 -3.96
C LEU A 197 -3.82 6.66 -4.34
N TYR A 198 -3.95 7.59 -5.27
CA TYR A 198 -3.00 8.66 -5.47
C TYR A 198 -3.78 9.98 -5.45
N LEU A 199 -3.68 10.76 -4.37
CA LEU A 199 -4.52 11.96 -4.18
C LEU A 199 -4.32 13.02 -5.28
N SER A 200 -3.13 13.02 -5.90
CA SER A 200 -2.79 13.91 -7.01
C SER A 200 -3.01 13.31 -8.39
N LEU A 201 -3.79 12.22 -8.51
CA LEU A 201 -4.08 11.55 -9.78
C LEU A 201 -4.79 12.47 -10.78
N TRP A 202 -5.69 13.32 -10.29
CA TRP A 202 -6.41 14.31 -11.09
C TRP A 202 -6.10 15.72 -10.60
N PRO A 203 -6.14 16.72 -11.51
CA PRO A 203 -6.09 18.11 -11.08
C PRO A 203 -7.32 18.43 -10.23
N VAL A 204 -7.08 18.94 -9.03
CA VAL A 204 -8.12 19.39 -8.10
C VAL A 204 -7.89 20.87 -7.83
N PRO A 205 -8.86 21.76 -8.12
CA PRO A 205 -8.75 23.17 -7.75
C PRO A 205 -8.80 23.32 -6.23
N ALA A 206 -8.36 24.47 -5.70
CA ALA A 206 -8.58 24.79 -4.30
C ALA A 206 -10.09 24.84 -4.02
N MET A 207 -10.57 23.97 -3.15
CA MET A 207 -11.98 23.83 -2.77
C MET A 207 -12.30 24.55 -1.45
N GLY A 208 -11.29 25.19 -0.84
CA GLY A 208 -11.43 25.93 0.42
C GLY A 208 -11.27 25.06 1.68
N GLY A 209 -10.78 23.84 1.54
CA GLY A 209 -10.43 22.97 2.66
C GLY A 209 -9.17 23.43 3.40
N PRO A 210 -8.90 22.83 4.58
CA PRO A 210 -7.80 23.25 5.46
C PRO A 210 -6.41 22.97 4.90
N CYS A 211 -6.28 22.06 3.94
CA CYS A 211 -5.04 21.77 3.23
C CYS A 211 -5.36 21.16 1.85
N LYS A 212 -4.34 21.09 0.99
CA LYS A 212 -4.46 20.50 -0.36
C LYS A 212 -4.99 19.07 -0.32
N ASP A 213 -4.50 18.23 0.59
CA ASP A 213 -4.89 16.83 0.67
C ASP A 213 -6.38 16.69 1.07
N ALA A 214 -6.91 17.61 1.88
CA ALA A 214 -8.33 17.69 2.23
C ALA A 214 -9.21 17.91 1.00
N ASP A 215 -8.80 18.84 0.15
CA ASP A 215 -9.49 19.17 -1.09
C ASP A 215 -9.43 17.97 -2.04
N GLN A 216 -8.29 17.30 -2.14
CA GLN A 216 -8.10 16.11 -2.97
C GLN A 216 -8.99 14.94 -2.54
N VAL A 217 -9.00 14.60 -1.24
CA VAL A 217 -9.88 13.54 -0.70
C VAL A 217 -11.36 13.87 -0.97
N SER A 218 -11.75 15.12 -0.74
CA SER A 218 -13.14 15.58 -0.95
C SER A 218 -13.54 15.50 -2.42
N ALA A 219 -12.67 15.96 -3.32
CA ALA A 219 -12.90 15.95 -4.76
C ALA A 219 -12.94 14.52 -5.33
N MET A 220 -12.03 13.63 -4.92
CA MET A 220 -12.05 12.22 -5.33
C MET A 220 -13.33 11.52 -4.87
N THR A 221 -13.70 11.68 -3.60
CA THR A 221 -14.92 11.07 -3.04
C THR A 221 -16.18 11.58 -3.76
N ALA A 222 -16.28 12.90 -3.98
CA ALA A 222 -17.38 13.49 -4.74
C ALA A 222 -17.40 12.99 -6.19
N GLY A 223 -16.23 12.85 -6.82
CA GLY A 223 -16.05 12.33 -8.17
C GLY A 223 -16.57 10.89 -8.32
N TRP A 224 -16.27 10.01 -7.37
CA TRP A 224 -16.80 8.65 -7.37
C TRP A 224 -18.30 8.59 -7.15
N ARG A 225 -18.84 9.41 -6.23
CA ARG A 225 -20.30 9.50 -6.01
C ARG A 225 -21.06 9.97 -7.25
N ARG A 226 -20.47 10.90 -8.02
CA ARG A 226 -21.06 11.40 -9.26
C ARG A 226 -20.91 10.44 -10.44
N ARG A 227 -19.92 9.54 -10.40
CA ARG A 227 -19.60 8.60 -11.49
C ARG A 227 -19.42 7.17 -10.96
N PRO A 228 -20.49 6.57 -10.39
CA PRO A 228 -20.42 5.20 -9.86
C PRO A 228 -20.04 4.18 -10.95
N ASP A 229 -20.45 4.39 -12.20
CA ASP A 229 -20.08 3.52 -13.32
C ASP A 229 -18.58 3.54 -13.61
N ALA A 230 -17.94 4.71 -13.48
CA ALA A 230 -16.49 4.83 -13.65
C ALA A 230 -15.74 4.11 -12.53
N LEU A 231 -16.22 4.26 -11.28
CA LEU A 231 -15.68 3.55 -10.12
C LEU A 231 -15.82 2.03 -10.30
N ALA A 232 -17.01 1.55 -10.63
CA ALA A 232 -17.27 0.14 -10.87
C ALA A 232 -16.39 -0.40 -12.00
N ARG A 233 -16.25 0.35 -13.10
CA ARG A 233 -15.36 -0.02 -14.21
C ARG A 233 -13.91 -0.15 -13.76
N TRP A 234 -13.35 0.81 -13.03
CA TRP A 234 -11.97 0.68 -12.51
C TRP A 234 -11.83 -0.53 -11.58
N MET A 235 -12.82 -0.79 -10.73
CA MET A 235 -12.72 -1.92 -9.79
C MET A 235 -12.88 -3.30 -10.45
N THR A 236 -13.45 -3.37 -11.67
CA THR A 236 -13.82 -4.62 -12.35
C THR A 236 -13.12 -4.83 -13.70
N GLU A 237 -12.36 -3.85 -14.20
CA GLU A 237 -11.65 -4.01 -15.46
C GLU A 237 -10.53 -5.06 -15.36
N ALA A 238 -10.17 -5.64 -16.50
CA ALA A 238 -9.10 -6.62 -16.56
C ALA A 238 -7.73 -5.93 -16.41
N TYR A 239 -6.94 -6.41 -15.47
CA TYR A 239 -5.55 -6.02 -15.27
C TYR A 239 -4.60 -7.19 -15.57
N PRO A 240 -3.33 -6.93 -15.88
CA PRO A 240 -2.32 -7.98 -15.98
C PRO A 240 -2.24 -8.81 -14.69
N GLN A 241 -2.00 -10.12 -14.79
CA GLN A 241 -2.01 -11.04 -13.63
C GLN A 241 -1.11 -10.57 -12.48
N VAL A 242 0.04 -9.97 -12.78
CA VAL A 242 0.99 -9.43 -11.78
C VAL A 242 0.36 -8.38 -10.84
N VAL A 243 -0.68 -7.66 -11.30
CA VAL A 243 -1.43 -6.70 -10.48
C VAL A 243 -2.19 -7.39 -9.34
N PHE A 244 -2.79 -8.54 -9.64
CA PHE A 244 -3.51 -9.36 -8.66
C PHE A 244 -2.57 -10.18 -7.78
N ASP A 245 -1.40 -10.55 -8.31
CA ASP A 245 -0.45 -11.37 -7.58
C ASP A 245 0.36 -10.55 -6.57
N GLU A 246 0.96 -9.41 -6.97
CA GLU A 246 1.87 -8.65 -6.09
C GLU A 246 1.94 -7.13 -6.27
N GLU A 247 1.70 -6.58 -7.47
CA GLU A 247 1.91 -5.14 -7.70
C GLU A 247 0.82 -4.26 -7.11
N GLY A 248 -0.44 -4.73 -7.12
CA GLY A 248 -1.58 -3.89 -6.76
C GLY A 248 -1.84 -2.79 -7.79
N TRP A 249 -2.81 -1.91 -7.51
CA TRP A 249 -3.21 -0.87 -8.45
C TRP A 249 -3.73 0.38 -7.76
N VAL A 250 -3.41 1.55 -8.32
CA VAL A 250 -3.99 2.83 -7.90
C VAL A 250 -5.38 2.97 -8.50
N LEU A 251 -6.42 3.07 -7.65
CA LEU A 251 -7.79 3.22 -8.11
C LEU A 251 -7.97 4.52 -8.90
N GLY A 252 -8.36 4.37 -10.17
CA GLY A 252 -8.55 5.48 -11.11
C GLY A 252 -7.54 5.51 -12.26
N VAL A 253 -6.42 4.79 -12.15
CA VAL A 253 -5.48 4.61 -13.25
C VAL A 253 -6.08 3.61 -14.24
N PRO A 254 -6.21 3.94 -15.54
CA PRO A 254 -6.73 3.00 -16.55
C PRO A 254 -5.84 1.76 -16.70
N SER A 255 -6.44 0.61 -16.97
CA SER A 255 -5.69 -0.60 -17.32
C SER A 255 -4.76 -0.39 -18.53
N PRO A 256 -3.52 -0.93 -18.54
CA PRO A 256 -2.57 -0.77 -19.65
C PRO A 256 -3.10 -1.25 -21.00
N SER A 257 -4.05 -2.20 -21.02
CA SER A 257 -4.68 -2.67 -22.26
C SER A 257 -5.61 -1.64 -22.92
N ARG A 258 -5.78 -0.46 -22.31
CA ARG A 258 -6.59 0.66 -22.80
C ARG A 258 -5.79 1.96 -22.98
N ALA A 259 -4.48 1.95 -22.74
CA ALA A 259 -3.61 3.11 -22.89
C ALA A 259 -2.99 3.20 -24.28
#